data_AF-A0A4S3FYQ7-F1
#
_entry.id   AF-A0A4S3FYQ7-F1
#
_cell.length_a   1.000
_cell.length_b   1.000
_cell.length_c   1.000
_cell.angle_alpha   90.00
_cell.angle_beta   90.00
_cell.angle_gamma   90.00
#
_symmetry.space_group_name_H-M   'P 1'
#
loop_
_entity.id
_entity.type
_entity.pdbx_description
1 polymer ?
#
loop_
_entity_poly.entity_id
_entity_poly.type
_entity_poly.pdbx_seq_one_letter_code
_entity_poly.pdbx_strand_id
1 'polypeptide(L)'
;MIHMEEMRQLLCRTYPGLRDRVVASADEWIGEDGEFIAQAWLSQLCTLVQQRFLQGDYEQSAALFDLVERLLDEGDDRVKAAIATGFIEGLQHQQEVDPVLWQPLLGSSATAHLKAMNNFYGIDA
;
A
#
# COMPACT_ATOMS: atom_id res chain seq x y z
N MET A 1 -17.56 -7.67 1.80
CA MET A 1 -16.32 -8.12 1.15
C MET A 1 -15.93 -7.04 0.17
N ILE A 2 -14.74 -6.47 0.31
CA ILE A 2 -14.27 -5.36 -0.52
C ILE A 2 -13.60 -5.94 -1.78
N HIS A 3 -13.95 -5.41 -2.95
CA HIS A 3 -13.38 -5.80 -4.25
C HIS A 3 -12.35 -4.78 -4.76
N MET A 4 -11.55 -5.17 -5.76
CA MET A 4 -10.45 -4.34 -6.31
C MET A 4 -10.87 -2.91 -6.70
N GLU A 5 -12.04 -2.74 -7.32
CA GLU A 5 -12.52 -1.40 -7.72
C GLU A 5 -12.86 -0.55 -6.49
N GLU A 6 -13.53 -1.14 -5.50
CA GLU A 6 -13.86 -0.46 -4.24
C GLU A 6 -12.58 -0.11 -3.45
N MET A 7 -11.59 -1.02 -3.41
CA MET A 7 -10.27 -0.77 -2.81
C MET A 7 -9.62 0.47 -3.42
N ARG A 8 -9.56 0.58 -4.76
CA ARG A 8 -8.99 1.76 -5.45
C ARG A 8 -9.71 3.04 -5.07
N GLN A 9 -11.03 3.02 -5.05
CA GLN A 9 -11.84 4.19 -4.68
C GLN A 9 -11.62 4.60 -3.22
N LEU A 10 -11.55 3.64 -2.30
CA LEU A 10 -11.26 3.89 -0.88
C LEU A 10 -9.88 4.52 -0.71
N LEU A 11 -8.84 3.95 -1.34
CA LEU A 11 -7.47 4.47 -1.26
C LEU A 11 -7.37 5.90 -1.81
N CYS A 12 -7.98 6.18 -2.97
CA CYS A 12 -8.00 7.52 -3.56
C CYS A 12 -8.74 8.55 -2.70
N ARG A 13 -9.75 8.13 -1.92
CA ARG A 13 -10.49 9.02 -1.00
C ARG A 13 -9.72 9.25 0.29
N THR A 14 -9.09 8.21 0.83
CA THR A 14 -8.37 8.27 2.10
C THR A 14 -7.02 8.96 2.00
N TYR A 15 -6.33 8.84 0.86
CA TYR A 15 -5.00 9.40 0.68
C TYR A 15 -4.97 10.43 -0.47
N PRO A 16 -5.16 11.73 -0.16
CA PRO A 16 -5.21 12.79 -1.17
C PRO A 16 -3.97 12.80 -2.07
N GLY A 17 -4.12 13.19 -3.33
CA GLY A 17 -3.03 13.20 -4.32
C GLY A 17 -2.74 11.84 -4.96
N LEU A 18 -3.20 10.72 -4.38
CA LEU A 18 -3.06 9.41 -5.02
C LEU A 18 -3.77 9.38 -6.38
N ARG A 19 -5.00 9.91 -6.44
CA ARG A 19 -5.79 9.96 -7.67
C ARG A 19 -5.05 10.68 -8.79
N ASP A 20 -4.49 11.84 -8.51
CA ASP A 20 -3.81 12.65 -9.51
C ASP A 20 -2.56 11.93 -10.01
N ARG A 21 -1.84 11.26 -9.10
CA ARG A 21 -0.68 10.46 -9.44
C ARG A 21 -1.03 9.28 -10.35
N VAL A 22 -2.03 8.49 -10.00
CA VAL A 22 -2.41 7.31 -10.81
C VAL A 22 -2.96 7.71 -12.17
N VAL A 23 -3.64 8.86 -12.28
CA VAL A 23 -4.06 9.40 -13.59
C VAL A 23 -2.85 9.84 -14.41
N ALA A 24 -1.87 10.50 -13.79
CA ALA A 24 -0.66 10.95 -14.48
C ALA A 24 0.25 9.79 -14.94
N SER A 25 0.18 8.63 -14.27
CA SER A 25 0.95 7.42 -14.63
C SER A 25 0.11 6.31 -15.25
N ALA A 26 -1.05 6.63 -15.82
CA ALA A 26 -1.99 5.63 -16.38
C ALA A 26 -1.31 4.66 -17.37
N ASP A 27 -0.42 5.17 -18.22
CA ASP A 27 0.31 4.37 -19.21
C ASP A 27 1.29 3.36 -18.58
N GLU A 28 1.61 3.49 -17.29
CA GLU A 28 2.55 2.61 -16.58
C GLU A 28 1.87 1.42 -15.91
N TRP A 29 0.56 1.49 -15.68
CA TRP A 29 -0.18 0.44 -14.95
C TRP A 29 -1.41 -0.09 -15.70
N ILE A 30 -1.75 0.49 -16.85
CA ILE A 30 -2.69 -0.09 -17.81
C ILE A 30 -1.88 -0.97 -18.76
N GLY A 31 -2.18 -2.27 -18.77
CA GLY A 31 -1.57 -3.23 -19.69
C GLY A 31 -2.05 -3.07 -21.13
N GLU A 32 -1.44 -3.83 -22.04
CA GLU A 32 -1.69 -3.71 -23.49
C GLU A 32 -3.15 -4.00 -23.87
N ASP A 33 -3.85 -4.83 -23.10
CA ASP A 33 -5.26 -5.17 -23.31
C ASP A 33 -6.22 -4.28 -22.48
N GLY A 34 -5.71 -3.19 -21.89
CA GLY A 34 -6.47 -2.29 -21.04
C GLY A 34 -6.71 -2.82 -19.61
N GLU A 35 -6.02 -3.90 -19.23
CA GLU A 35 -6.11 -4.48 -17.91
C GLU A 35 -5.35 -3.69 -16.85
N PHE A 36 -5.84 -3.73 -15.61
CA PHE A 36 -5.23 -3.02 -14.50
C PHE A 36 -4.14 -3.88 -13.86
N ILE A 37 -2.89 -3.42 -13.91
CA ILE A 37 -1.75 -4.06 -13.24
C ILE A 37 -1.72 -3.58 -11.78
N ALA A 38 -2.28 -4.39 -10.88
CA ALA A 38 -2.47 -4.02 -9.46
C ALA A 38 -1.17 -3.59 -8.75
N GLN A 39 -0.06 -4.27 -9.04
CA GLN A 39 1.24 -3.96 -8.43
C GLN A 39 1.78 -2.60 -8.88
N ALA A 40 1.72 -2.30 -10.18
CA ALA A 40 2.15 -1.02 -10.73
C ALA A 40 1.26 0.14 -10.27
N TRP A 41 -0.02 -0.14 -10.00
CA TRP A 41 -0.93 0.85 -9.40
C TRP A 41 -0.58 1.10 -7.92
N LEU A 42 -0.33 0.05 -7.13
CA LEU A 42 0.00 0.18 -5.71
C LEU A 42 1.39 0.76 -5.47
N SER A 43 2.34 0.59 -6.39
CA SER A 43 3.64 1.26 -6.28
C SER A 43 3.51 2.79 -6.25
N GLN A 44 2.50 3.36 -6.93
CA GLN A 44 2.21 4.80 -6.89
C GLN A 44 1.80 5.25 -5.48
N LEU A 45 1.04 4.41 -4.76
CA LEU A 45 0.71 4.66 -3.37
C LEU A 45 1.96 4.59 -2.50
N CYS A 46 2.80 3.56 -2.64
CA CYS A 46 4.04 3.44 -1.89
C CYS A 46 4.94 4.67 -2.08
N THR A 47 5.18 5.07 -3.33
CA THR A 47 6.01 6.25 -3.61
C THR A 47 5.41 7.54 -3.05
N LEU A 48 4.07 7.70 -3.07
CA LEU A 48 3.43 8.86 -2.46
C LEU A 48 3.58 8.88 -0.94
N VAL A 49 3.41 7.72 -0.28
CA VAL A 49 3.64 7.57 1.16
C VAL A 49 5.08 7.90 1.51
N GLN A 50 6.03 7.33 0.78
CA GLN A 50 7.46 7.59 0.94
C GLN A 50 7.79 9.07 0.84
N GLN A 51 7.33 9.74 -0.23
CA GLN A 51 7.58 11.17 -0.44
C GLN A 51 7.05 12.02 0.73
N ARG A 52 5.86 11.70 1.23
CA ARG A 52 5.27 12.41 2.37
C ARG A 52 6.03 12.18 3.67
N PHE A 53 6.44 10.95 3.94
CA PHE A 53 7.27 10.62 5.10
C PHE A 53 8.62 11.36 5.06
N LEU A 54 9.27 11.40 3.90
CA LEU A 54 10.52 12.15 3.70
C LEU A 54 10.35 13.67 3.89
N GLN A 55 9.16 14.19 3.60
CA GLN A 55 8.81 15.61 3.81
C GLN A 55 8.33 15.91 5.23
N GLY A 56 8.18 14.90 6.09
CA GLY A 56 7.58 15.04 7.42
C GLY A 56 6.08 15.32 7.40
N ASP A 57 5.41 15.08 6.26
CA ASP A 57 3.96 15.16 6.12
C ASP A 57 3.35 13.82 6.51
N TYR A 58 2.86 13.73 7.74
CA TYR A 58 2.17 12.53 8.25
C TYR A 58 0.65 12.71 8.26
N GLU A 59 0.14 13.80 7.67
CA GLU A 59 -1.29 14.07 7.61
C GLU A 59 -1.94 13.01 6.72
N GLN A 60 -2.85 12.22 7.30
CA GLN A 60 -3.51 11.03 6.73
C GLN A 60 -2.74 9.71 6.78
N SER A 61 -1.53 9.63 7.34
CA SER A 61 -0.83 8.34 7.47
C SER A 61 -1.64 7.36 8.32
N ALA A 62 -2.13 7.77 9.49
CA ALA A 62 -2.96 6.92 10.34
C ALA A 62 -4.22 6.40 9.60
N ALA A 63 -4.94 7.29 8.93
CA ALA A 63 -6.14 6.92 8.17
C ALA A 63 -5.85 5.94 7.02
N LEU A 64 -4.70 6.09 6.35
CA LEU A 64 -4.26 5.14 5.33
C LEU A 64 -3.97 3.77 5.93
N PHE A 65 -3.23 3.70 7.03
CA PHE A 65 -2.88 2.42 7.65
C PHE A 65 -4.09 1.73 8.31
N ASP A 66 -5.06 2.48 8.83
CA ASP A 66 -6.36 1.95 9.27
C ASP A 66 -7.13 1.34 8.09
N LEU A 67 -7.13 2.00 6.93
CA LEU A 67 -7.74 1.46 5.72
C LEU A 67 -7.02 0.20 5.24
N VAL A 68 -5.68 0.16 5.30
CA VAL A 68 -4.89 -1.03 4.94
C VAL A 68 -5.27 -2.23 5.80
N GLU A 69 -5.39 -2.05 7.11
CA GLU A 69 -5.86 -3.11 8.02
C GLU A 69 -7.26 -3.59 7.62
N ARG A 70 -8.19 -2.65 7.40
CA ARG A 70 -9.55 -2.98 6.98
C ARG A 70 -9.59 -3.74 5.64
N LEU A 71 -8.74 -3.39 4.69
CA LEU A 71 -8.66 -4.07 3.40
C LEU A 71 -8.12 -5.50 3.54
N LEU A 72 -7.21 -5.75 4.47
CA LEU A 72 -6.72 -7.09 4.78
C LEU A 72 -7.77 -7.95 5.50
N ASP A 73 -8.61 -7.36 6.32
CA ASP A 73 -9.65 -8.08 7.05
C ASP A 73 -10.88 -8.36 6.18
N GLU A 74 -11.39 -7.32 5.51
CA GLU A 74 -12.68 -7.33 4.80
C GLU A 74 -12.57 -7.55 3.28
N GLY A 75 -11.37 -7.46 2.71
CA GLY A 75 -11.12 -7.65 1.27
C GLY A 75 -11.38 -9.07 0.78
N ASP A 76 -11.63 -9.23 -0.51
CA ASP A 76 -11.50 -10.53 -1.17
C ASP A 76 -10.01 -10.94 -1.29
N ASP A 77 -9.75 -12.20 -1.68
CA ASP A 77 -8.39 -12.73 -1.75
C ASP A 77 -7.47 -11.91 -2.67
N ARG A 78 -8.02 -11.28 -3.72
CA ARG A 78 -7.24 -10.45 -4.65
C ARG A 78 -6.85 -9.12 -4.00
N VAL A 79 -7.77 -8.49 -3.26
CA VAL A 79 -7.50 -7.28 -2.50
C VAL A 79 -6.47 -7.55 -1.41
N LYS A 80 -6.64 -8.63 -0.64
CA LYS A 80 -5.69 -9.02 0.42
C LYS A 80 -4.30 -9.25 -0.14
N ALA A 81 -4.19 -10.02 -1.23
CA ALA A 81 -2.92 -10.25 -1.91
C ALA A 81 -2.30 -8.94 -2.41
N ALA A 82 -3.09 -8.09 -3.06
CA ALA A 82 -2.61 -6.81 -3.58
C ALA A 82 -2.08 -5.91 -2.46
N ILE A 83 -2.79 -5.76 -1.34
CA ILE A 83 -2.33 -4.92 -0.23
C ILE A 83 -1.09 -5.51 0.45
N ALA A 84 -1.05 -6.83 0.68
CA ALA A 84 0.09 -7.47 1.31
C ALA A 84 1.38 -7.32 0.46
N THR A 85 1.33 -7.68 -0.83
CA THR A 85 2.53 -7.71 -1.69
C THR A 85 2.79 -6.41 -2.44
N GLY A 86 1.75 -5.64 -2.73
CA GLY A 86 1.86 -4.38 -3.45
C GLY A 86 2.15 -3.18 -2.56
N PHE A 87 1.65 -3.19 -1.32
CA PHE A 87 1.83 -2.07 -0.38
C PHE A 87 2.77 -2.40 0.78
N ILE A 88 2.47 -3.41 1.60
CA ILE A 88 3.27 -3.70 2.81
C ILE A 88 4.69 -4.12 2.43
N GLU A 89 4.81 -5.12 1.55
CA GLU A 89 6.10 -5.53 0.97
C GLU A 89 6.77 -4.37 0.21
N GLY A 90 5.98 -3.56 -0.49
CA GLY A 90 6.47 -2.38 -1.21
C GLY A 90 7.17 -1.39 -0.28
N LEU A 91 6.57 -1.07 0.87
CA LEU A 91 7.17 -0.21 1.88
C LEU A 91 8.42 -0.83 2.52
N GLN A 92 8.41 -2.15 2.74
CA GLN A 92 9.57 -2.86 3.28
C GLN A 92 10.78 -2.79 2.33
N HIS A 93 10.55 -2.89 1.03
CA HIS A 93 11.61 -2.82 0.03
C HIS A 93 12.07 -1.40 -0.31
N GLN A 94 11.29 -0.38 0.06
CA GLN A 94 11.70 1.02 -0.09
C GLN A 94 12.72 1.38 0.99
N GLN A 95 14.00 1.30 0.64
CA GLN A 95 15.12 1.55 1.57
C GLN A 95 15.29 3.01 2.02
N GLU A 96 14.51 3.94 1.48
CA GLU A 96 14.70 5.37 1.75
C GLU A 96 13.98 5.88 3.00
N VAL A 97 13.00 5.14 3.53
CA VAL A 97 12.24 5.52 4.72
C VAL A 97 12.48 4.51 5.83
N ASP A 98 12.94 5.00 6.98
CA ASP A 98 13.18 4.16 8.16
C ASP A 98 11.87 3.45 8.58
N PRO A 99 11.86 2.11 8.69
CA PRO A 99 10.70 1.36 9.15
C PRO A 99 10.11 1.81 10.49
N VAL A 100 10.91 2.41 11.38
CA VAL A 100 10.45 2.97 12.65
C VAL A 100 9.35 4.03 12.46
N LEU A 101 9.31 4.70 11.31
CA LEU A 101 8.32 5.75 11.04
C LEU A 101 6.94 5.20 10.70
N TRP A 102 6.84 4.02 10.04
CA TRP A 102 5.57 3.49 9.53
C TRP A 102 5.13 2.18 10.18
N GLN A 103 6.05 1.34 10.65
CA GLN A 103 5.70 0.07 11.31
C GLN A 103 4.74 0.23 12.50
N PRO A 104 4.88 1.26 13.37
CA PRO A 104 3.96 1.47 14.49
C PRO A 104 2.52 1.79 14.06
N LEU A 105 2.30 2.18 12.80
CA LEU A 105 0.98 2.50 12.26
C LEU A 105 0.25 1.24 11.75
N LEU A 106 0.95 0.11 11.61
CA LEU A 106 0.34 -1.11 11.13
C LEU A 106 -0.66 -1.67 12.15
N GLY A 107 -1.81 -2.09 11.65
CA GLY A 107 -2.73 -2.93 12.40
C GLY A 107 -2.20 -4.35 12.63
N SER A 108 -3.00 -5.18 13.27
CA SER A 108 -2.65 -6.55 13.66
C SER A 108 -2.42 -7.49 12.47
N SER A 109 -3.30 -7.46 11.47
CA SER A 109 -3.22 -8.26 10.25
C SER A 109 -2.03 -7.82 9.41
N ALA A 110 -1.85 -6.50 9.22
CA ALA A 110 -0.71 -5.95 8.51
C ALA A 110 0.63 -6.29 9.20
N THR A 111 0.68 -6.21 10.53
CA THR A 111 1.85 -6.61 11.33
C THR A 111 2.16 -8.10 11.18
N ALA A 112 1.14 -8.96 11.19
CA ALA A 112 1.32 -10.40 11.00
C ALA A 112 1.90 -10.71 9.62
N HIS A 113 1.42 -10.04 8.57
CA HIS A 113 1.97 -10.15 7.22
C HIS A 113 3.44 -9.73 7.16
N LEU A 114 3.77 -8.55 7.69
CA LEU A 114 5.15 -8.07 7.74
C LEU A 114 6.09 -9.06 8.45
N LYS A 115 5.66 -9.63 9.60
CA LYS A 115 6.45 -10.63 10.32
C LYS A 115 6.64 -11.92 9.52
N ALA A 116 5.59 -12.40 8.86
CA ALA A 116 5.68 -13.59 8.01
C ALA A 116 6.68 -13.38 6.86
N MET A 117 6.69 -12.18 6.28
CA MET A 117 7.63 -11.77 5.24
C MET A 117 9.06 -11.67 5.73
N ASN A 118 9.29 -11.00 6.87
CA ASN A 118 10.60 -10.92 7.52
C ASN A 118 11.18 -12.32 7.76
N ASN A 119 10.37 -13.23 8.30
CA ASN A 119 10.76 -14.63 8.51
C ASN A 119 11.11 -15.35 7.21
N PHE A 120 10.34 -15.11 6.13
CA PHE A 120 10.61 -15.70 4.83
C PHE A 120 11.96 -15.23 4.24
N TYR A 121 12.28 -13.95 4.39
CA TYR A 121 13.54 -13.37 3.92
C TYR A 121 14.73 -13.54 4.89
N GLY A 122 14.52 -14.14 6.06
CA GLY A 122 15.56 -14.28 7.10
C GLY A 122 15.99 -12.94 7.70
N ILE A 123 15.10 -11.96 7.73
CA ILE A 123 15.31 -10.66 8.37
C ILE A 123 14.83 -10.82 9.82
N ASP A 124 15.76 -11.06 10.74
CA ASP A 124 15.43 -11.09 12.17
C ASP A 124 15.02 -9.69 12.64
N ALA A 125 13.81 -9.57 13.20
CA ALA A 125 13.26 -8.33 13.78
C ALA A 125 13.62 -8.18 15.25
#